data_AF-A0A1Q3YWX8-F1
#
_entry.id   AF-A0A1Q3YWX8-F1
#
_cell.length_a   1.000
_cell.length_b   1.000
_cell.length_c   1.000
_cell.angle_alpha   90.00
_cell.angle_beta   90.00
_cell.angle_gamma   90.00
#
_symmetry.space_group_name_H-M   'P 1'
#
loop_
_entity.id
_entity.type
_entity.pdbx_description
1 polymer ?
#
loop_
_entity_poly.entity_id
_entity_poly.type
_entity_poly.pdbx_seq_one_letter_code
_entity_poly.pdbx_strand_id
1 'polypeptide(L)'
;MVALVTRGSSPFFPCPARRVGPSDSGVVMSDYSIGELSAETGVKVPTIRYYEGIGLLPAPPRSEGNQRRYDASARDRLRFIAHARAMGFPMPSLRAMLQIAGHKDAPCDDLDALVRDRLVEVDDRISRLTALRAELSGMLESHHHGTVGECRVVEVLSDHEQCGCEH
;
A
#
# COMPACT_ATOMS: atom_id res chain seq x y z
N MET A 1 -32.78 -14.63 21.10
CA MET A 1 -31.96 -13.81 22.02
C MET A 1 -30.61 -14.49 22.22
N VAL A 2 -29.67 -14.34 21.28
CA VAL A 2 -28.21 -14.42 21.53
C VAL A 2 -27.53 -13.62 20.41
N ALA A 3 -27.05 -12.44 20.75
CA ALA A 3 -26.13 -11.68 19.92
C ALA A 3 -24.71 -12.11 20.31
N LEU A 4 -23.96 -12.69 19.36
CA LEU A 4 -22.52 -12.91 19.49
C LEU A 4 -21.84 -12.37 18.23
N VAL A 5 -21.66 -11.06 18.22
CA VAL A 5 -20.71 -10.39 17.32
C VAL A 5 -19.32 -10.66 17.89
N THR A 6 -18.59 -11.56 17.25
CA THR A 6 -17.16 -11.76 17.53
C THR A 6 -16.42 -10.50 17.10
N ARG A 7 -15.81 -9.83 18.08
CA ARG A 7 -14.92 -8.68 17.86
C ARG A 7 -13.67 -9.18 17.13
N GLY A 8 -13.63 -9.01 15.82
CA GLY A 8 -12.41 -9.12 15.03
C GLY A 8 -11.47 -7.98 15.39
N SER A 9 -10.42 -8.29 16.14
CA SER A 9 -9.23 -7.47 16.34
C SER A 9 -8.52 -7.27 15.00
N SER A 10 -8.98 -6.31 14.21
CA SER A 10 -8.26 -5.89 13.01
C SER A 10 -6.91 -5.29 13.42
N PRO A 11 -5.80 -5.62 12.76
CA PRO A 11 -4.59 -4.80 12.78
C PRO A 11 -4.85 -3.61 11.85
N PHE A 12 -5.91 -2.86 12.16
CA PHE A 12 -6.23 -1.60 11.51
C PHE A 12 -5.14 -0.67 12.01
N PHE A 13 -4.11 -0.50 11.18
CA PHE A 13 -3.09 0.51 11.36
C PHE A 13 -3.75 1.77 11.90
N PRO A 14 -3.29 2.31 13.04
CA PRO A 14 -3.85 3.55 13.55
C PRO A 14 -3.65 4.59 12.45
N CYS A 15 -4.74 4.95 11.77
CA CYS A 15 -4.79 6.05 10.84
C CYS A 15 -4.41 7.29 11.67
N PRO A 16 -3.23 7.90 11.47
CA PRO A 16 -2.99 9.20 12.00
C PRO A 16 -3.70 10.13 11.03
N ALA A 17 -5.00 10.35 11.23
CA ALA A 17 -5.69 11.53 10.70
C ALA A 17 -5.16 12.78 11.43
N ARG A 18 -3.83 12.94 11.44
CA ARG A 18 -3.14 14.21 11.66
C ARG A 18 -3.17 14.87 10.30
N ARG A 19 -3.79 16.05 10.22
CA ARG A 19 -3.70 16.92 9.04
C ARG A 19 -2.23 17.07 8.65
N VAL A 20 -1.78 16.32 7.65
CA VAL A 20 -0.55 16.61 6.92
C VAL A 20 -1.00 17.29 5.65
N GLY A 21 -1.34 18.56 5.77
CA GLY A 21 -1.30 19.46 4.62
C GLY A 21 0.16 19.82 4.37
N PRO A 22 0.65 19.85 3.13
CA PRO A 22 2.02 20.30 2.87
C PRO A 22 2.08 21.83 2.88
N SER A 23 2.06 22.49 4.05
CA SER A 23 2.42 23.93 4.25
C SER A 23 2.59 24.24 5.72
N ASP A 24 3.38 25.20 6.19
CA ASP A 24 4.41 26.14 5.70
C ASP A 24 4.60 27.10 6.90
N SER A 25 5.74 27.80 7.01
CA SER A 25 6.07 28.88 7.98
C SER A 25 6.83 28.47 9.25
N GLY A 26 8.15 28.33 9.08
CA GLY A 26 9.15 28.37 10.14
C GLY A 26 10.48 27.85 9.60
N VAL A 27 11.35 28.75 9.13
CA VAL A 27 12.69 28.42 8.63
C VAL A 27 13.46 27.63 9.69
N VAL A 28 13.51 26.32 9.52
CA VAL A 28 14.55 25.47 10.09
C VAL A 28 15.11 24.71 8.90
N MET A 29 16.28 25.15 8.43
CA MET A 29 17.06 24.40 7.44
C MET A 29 17.57 23.13 8.12
N SER A 30 16.69 22.15 8.28
CA SER A 30 17.05 20.82 8.75
C SER A 30 17.57 20.04 7.56
N ASP A 31 18.89 20.07 7.41
CA ASP A 31 19.65 19.34 6.39
C ASP A 31 19.87 17.89 6.82
N TYR A 32 18.93 17.02 6.47
CA TYR A 32 19.01 15.59 6.70
C TYR A 32 20.08 14.95 5.82
N SER A 33 20.89 14.08 6.40
CA SER A 33 21.63 13.07 5.66
C SER A 33 20.69 11.97 5.16
N ILE A 34 21.15 11.18 4.18
CA ILE A 34 20.35 10.05 3.67
C ILE A 34 20.04 9.00 4.76
N GLY A 35 20.93 8.87 5.76
CA GLY A 35 20.74 7.97 6.90
C GLY A 35 19.66 8.47 7.84
N GLU A 36 19.65 9.77 8.15
CA GLU A 36 18.62 10.40 8.97
C GLU A 36 17.25 10.36 8.29
N LEU A 37 17.19 10.65 6.99
CA LEU A 37 15.95 10.47 6.22
C LEU A 37 15.44 9.03 6.28
N SER A 38 16.34 8.05 6.16
CA SER A 38 15.96 6.64 6.22
C SER A 38 15.36 6.27 7.57
N ALA A 39 15.96 6.76 8.66
CA ALA A 39 15.46 6.55 10.02
C ALA A 39 14.11 7.25 10.26
N GLU A 40 13.94 8.49 9.81
CA GLU A 40 12.72 9.27 10.07
C GLU A 40 11.51 8.87 9.23
N THR A 41 11.75 8.32 8.03
CA THR A 41 10.69 7.96 7.08
C THR A 41 10.44 6.45 7.05
N GLY A 42 11.34 5.64 7.62
CA GLY A 42 11.31 4.19 7.53
C GLY A 42 11.64 3.64 6.13
N VAL A 43 11.98 4.51 5.16
CA VAL A 43 12.35 4.11 3.81
C VAL A 43 13.84 3.75 3.77
N LYS A 44 14.18 2.56 3.28
CA LYS A 44 15.59 2.12 3.23
C LYS A 44 16.42 3.01 2.30
N VAL A 45 17.68 3.26 2.66
CA VAL A 45 18.63 4.05 1.84
C VAL A 45 18.68 3.65 0.36
N PRO A 46 18.74 2.35 -0.03
CA PRO A 46 18.71 1.97 -1.44
C PRO A 46 17.42 2.39 -2.15
N THR A 47 16.28 2.37 -1.44
CA THR A 47 14.98 2.79 -1.97
C THR A 47 14.91 4.31 -2.16
N ILE A 48 15.50 5.09 -1.23
CA ILE A 48 15.63 6.55 -1.39
C ILE A 48 16.44 6.87 -2.65
N ARG A 49 17.60 6.22 -2.84
CA ARG A 49 18.42 6.36 -4.05
C ARG A 49 17.70 5.92 -5.32
N TYR A 50 16.89 4.86 -5.24
CA TYR A 50 16.05 4.43 -6.35
C TYR A 50 15.03 5.53 -6.72
N TYR A 51 14.35 6.13 -5.74
CA TYR A 51 13.41 7.23 -5.98
C TYR A 51 14.08 8.48 -6.56
N GLU A 52 15.32 8.79 -6.17
CA GLU A 52 16.13 9.81 -6.86
C GLU A 52 16.38 9.43 -8.32
N GLY A 53 16.82 8.19 -8.56
CA GLY A 53 17.19 7.71 -9.90
C GLY A 53 16.03 7.73 -10.90
N ILE A 54 14.80 7.51 -10.43
CA ILE A 54 13.59 7.59 -11.27
C ILE A 54 12.91 8.97 -11.25
N GLY A 55 13.55 9.98 -10.64
CA GLY A 55 13.03 11.35 -10.56
C GLY A 55 11.80 11.53 -9.67
N LEU A 56 11.48 10.55 -8.82
CA LEU A 56 10.36 10.63 -7.89
C LEU A 56 10.71 11.50 -6.68
N LEU A 57 11.97 11.50 -6.25
CA LEU A 57 12.53 12.42 -5.27
C LEU A 57 13.51 13.36 -5.99
N PRO A 58 13.40 14.70 -5.84
CA PRO A 58 14.35 15.61 -6.45
C PRO A 58 15.76 15.37 -5.91
N ALA A 59 16.77 15.54 -6.78
CA ALA A 59 18.16 15.35 -6.39
C ALA A 59 18.57 16.43 -5.36
N PRO A 60 19.09 16.05 -4.19
CA PRO A 60 19.47 17.01 -3.16
C PRO A 60 20.69 17.84 -3.57
N PRO A 61 20.83 19.07 -3.05
CA PRO A 61 22.08 19.79 -3.10
C PRO A 61 23.19 18.99 -2.41
N ARG A 62 24.43 19.27 -2.82
CA ARG A 62 25.62 18.77 -2.14
C ARG A 62 26.17 19.86 -1.22
N SER A 63 26.48 19.48 0.01
CA SER A 63 27.21 20.32 0.97
C SER A 63 28.67 20.49 0.51
N GLU A 64 29.40 21.45 1.11
CA GLU A 64 30.82 21.72 0.85
C GLU A 64 31.71 20.46 1.02
N GLY A 65 31.31 19.53 1.89
CA GLY A 65 31.95 18.22 2.05
C GLY A 65 31.53 17.16 1.01
N ASN A 66 30.90 17.55 -0.10
CA ASN A 66 30.36 16.67 -1.16
C ASN A 66 29.30 15.65 -0.67
N GLN A 67 28.66 15.92 0.48
CA GLN A 67 27.60 15.09 1.04
C GLN A 67 26.22 15.52 0.53
N ARG A 68 25.34 14.57 0.22
CA ARG A 68 23.94 14.85 -0.12
C ARG A 68 23.19 15.34 1.13
N ARG A 69 22.50 16.47 1.03
CA ARG A 69 21.68 17.05 2.10
C ARG A 69 20.26 17.27 1.63
N TYR A 70 19.30 16.74 2.38
CA TYR A 70 17.88 16.79 2.06
C TYR A 70 17.18 17.71 3.04
N ASP A 71 16.19 18.43 2.56
CA ASP A 71 15.37 19.32 3.37
C ASP A 71 14.15 18.58 3.95
N ALA A 72 13.35 19.31 4.73
CA ALA A 72 12.09 18.81 5.25
C ALA A 72 11.08 18.44 4.14
N SER A 73 11.15 19.09 2.98
CA SER A 73 10.24 18.78 1.86
C SER A 73 10.49 17.37 1.30
N ALA A 74 11.76 16.97 1.18
CA ALA A 74 12.15 15.61 0.80
C ALA A 74 11.66 14.57 1.82
N ARG A 75 11.76 14.86 3.12
CA ARG A 75 11.23 14.00 4.19
C ARG A 75 9.72 13.80 4.05
N ASP A 76 8.96 14.89 3.91
CA ASP A 76 7.50 14.83 3.85
C ASP A 76 7.03 14.13 2.56
N ARG A 77 7.73 14.37 1.45
CA ARG A 77 7.54 13.64 0.19
C ARG A 77 7.79 12.14 0.32
N LEU A 78 8.86 11.73 1.01
CA LEU A 78 9.14 10.31 1.26
C LEU A 78 8.07 9.66 2.14
N ARG A 79 7.57 10.36 3.16
CA ARG A 79 6.45 9.88 3.99
C ARG A 79 5.18 9.67 3.16
N PHE A 80 4.88 10.62 2.27
CA PHE A 80 3.76 10.49 1.34
C PHE A 80 3.90 9.24 0.45
N ILE A 81 5.07 9.06 -0.18
CA ILE A 81 5.34 7.89 -1.03
C ILE A 81 5.22 6.59 -0.23
N ALA A 82 5.80 6.53 0.97
CA ALA A 82 5.76 5.35 1.81
C ALA A 82 4.31 4.96 2.18
N HIS A 83 3.50 5.94 2.56
CA HIS A 83 2.11 5.72 2.94
C HIS A 83 1.26 5.27 1.74
N ALA A 84 1.39 5.93 0.60
CA ALA A 84 0.62 5.58 -0.59
C ALA A 84 1.02 4.21 -1.15
N ARG A 85 2.30 3.81 -1.06
CA ARG A 85 2.71 2.43 -1.36
C ARG A 85 2.14 1.40 -0.40
N ALA A 86 2.01 1.73 0.89
CA ALA A 86 1.39 0.84 1.87
C ALA A 86 -0.11 0.61 1.57
N MET A 87 -0.78 1.61 0.97
CA MET A 87 -2.16 1.49 0.47
C MET A 87 -2.25 0.74 -0.88
N GLY A 88 -1.10 0.35 -1.46
CA GLY A 88 -1.04 -0.40 -2.71
C GLY A 88 -1.26 0.44 -3.96
N PHE A 89 -1.10 1.77 -3.88
CA PHE A 89 -1.12 2.59 -5.09
C PHE A 89 0.05 2.23 -6.01
N PRO A 90 -0.20 2.02 -7.32
CA PRO A 90 0.85 1.71 -8.26
C PRO A 90 1.70 2.95 -8.54
N MET A 91 2.94 2.72 -9.02
CA MET A 91 3.91 3.81 -9.27
C MET A 91 3.41 4.93 -10.18
N PRO A 92 2.61 4.67 -11.25
CA PRO A 92 2.03 5.74 -12.07
C PRO A 92 1.10 6.66 -11.26
N SER A 93 0.20 6.10 -10.43
CA SER A 93 -0.69 6.86 -9.57
C SER A 93 0.10 7.71 -8.57
N LEU A 94 1.17 7.16 -7.97
CA LEU A 94 2.03 7.92 -7.05
C LEU A 94 2.65 9.16 -7.70
N ARG A 95 3.08 9.05 -8.98
CA ARG A 95 3.61 10.21 -9.72
C ARG A 95 2.53 11.27 -9.94
N ALA A 96 1.35 10.87 -10.38
CA ALA A 96 0.23 11.77 -10.59
C ALA A 96 -0.17 12.47 -9.27
N MET A 97 -0.32 11.71 -8.20
CA MET A 97 -0.61 12.23 -6.86
C MET A 97 0.43 13.25 -6.39
N LEU A 98 1.72 12.98 -6.59
CA LEU A 98 2.80 13.89 -6.21
C LEU A 98 2.87 15.16 -7.05
N GLN A 99 2.39 15.13 -8.30
CA GLN A 99 2.27 16.32 -9.14
C GLN A 99 1.10 17.20 -8.67
N ILE A 100 -0.05 16.58 -8.39
CA ILE A 100 -1.25 17.28 -7.92
C ILE A 100 -1.01 17.88 -6.52
N ALA A 101 -0.44 17.10 -5.59
CA ALA A 101 -0.18 17.54 -4.22
C ALA A 101 0.83 18.71 -4.11
N GLY A 102 1.60 18.97 -5.17
CA GLY A 102 2.47 20.15 -5.26
C GLY A 102 1.71 21.47 -5.51
N HIS A 103 0.45 21.40 -5.94
CA HIS A 103 -0.37 22.55 -6.31
C HIS A 103 -1.57 22.69 -5.36
N LYS A 104 -1.44 23.55 -4.35
CA LYS A 104 -2.43 23.69 -3.26
C LYS A 104 -3.82 24.12 -3.71
N ASP A 105 -3.88 24.90 -4.78
CA ASP A 105 -5.11 25.48 -5.30
C ASP A 105 -5.70 24.67 -6.47
N ALA A 106 -5.09 23.52 -6.79
CA ALA A 106 -5.59 22.66 -7.86
C ALA A 106 -6.86 21.90 -7.42
N PRO A 107 -7.82 21.69 -8.34
CA PRO A 107 -8.97 20.83 -8.06
C PRO A 107 -8.48 19.41 -7.74
N CYS A 108 -9.11 18.78 -6.74
CA CYS A 108 -8.74 17.43 -6.29
C CYS A 108 -9.44 16.30 -7.06
N ASP A 109 -10.20 16.62 -8.11
CA ASP A 109 -10.99 15.64 -8.86
C ASP A 109 -10.15 14.50 -9.45
N ASP A 110 -8.96 14.82 -9.96
CA ASP A 110 -8.00 13.84 -10.48
C ASP A 110 -7.43 12.95 -9.38
N LEU A 111 -7.25 13.49 -8.16
CA LEU A 111 -6.81 12.71 -7.01
C LEU A 111 -7.92 11.74 -6.56
N ASP A 112 -9.17 12.21 -6.55
CA ASP A 112 -10.33 11.39 -6.21
C ASP A 112 -10.56 10.26 -7.22
N ALA A 113 -10.28 10.50 -8.50
CA ALA A 113 -10.33 9.47 -9.53
C ALA A 113 -9.31 8.35 -9.24
N LEU A 114 -8.05 8.71 -8.93
CA LEU A 114 -7.01 7.72 -8.59
C LEU A 114 -7.37 6.88 -7.36
N VAL A 115 -7.99 7.50 -6.35
CA VAL A 115 -8.46 6.80 -5.15
C VAL A 115 -9.63 5.87 -5.48
N ARG A 116 -10.58 6.32 -6.30
CA ARG A 116 -11.71 5.50 -6.77
C ARG A 116 -11.25 4.28 -7.56
N ASP A 117 -10.33 4.43 -8.49
CA ASP A 117 -9.78 3.32 -9.27
C ASP A 117 -9.15 2.27 -8.34
N ARG A 118 -8.35 2.74 -7.36
CA ARG A 118 -7.74 1.83 -6.39
C ARG A 118 -8.77 1.12 -5.51
N LEU A 119 -9.85 1.81 -5.14
CA LEU A 119 -10.93 1.21 -4.37
C LEU A 119 -11.60 0.07 -5.15
N VAL A 120 -11.89 0.29 -6.44
CA VAL A 120 -12.46 -0.74 -7.33
C VAL A 120 -11.55 -1.98 -7.39
N GLU A 121 -10.24 -1.79 -7.59
CA GLU A 121 -9.28 -2.92 -7.60
C GLU A 121 -9.26 -3.71 -6.28
N VAL A 122 -9.39 -3.00 -5.15
CA VAL A 122 -9.43 -3.62 -3.81
C VAL A 122 -10.70 -4.42 -3.64
N ASP A 123 -11.86 -3.87 -4.01
CA ASP A 123 -13.16 -4.55 -3.91
C ASP A 123 -13.19 -5.81 -4.77
N ASP A 124 -12.67 -5.74 -6.00
CA ASP A 124 -12.50 -6.89 -6.89
C ASP A 124 -11.61 -7.97 -6.27
N ARG A 125 -10.52 -7.57 -5.60
CA ARG A 125 -9.63 -8.52 -4.93
C ARG A 125 -10.32 -9.16 -3.71
N ILE A 126 -11.08 -8.39 -2.94
CA ILE A 126 -11.88 -8.91 -1.82
C ILE A 126 -12.90 -9.93 -2.31
N SER A 127 -13.61 -9.62 -3.39
CA SER A 127 -14.60 -10.53 -3.98
C SER A 127 -13.96 -11.88 -4.36
N ARG A 128 -12.86 -11.86 -5.11
CA ARG A 128 -12.12 -13.09 -5.50
C ARG A 128 -11.59 -13.87 -4.30
N LEU A 129 -11.03 -13.18 -3.30
CA LEU A 129 -10.51 -13.84 -2.09
C LEU A 129 -11.63 -14.42 -1.22
N THR A 130 -12.81 -13.79 -1.22
CA THR A 130 -13.98 -14.29 -0.49
C THR A 130 -14.54 -15.54 -1.15
N ALA A 131 -14.61 -15.58 -2.48
CA ALA A 131 -15.00 -16.76 -3.24
C ALA A 131 -14.04 -17.94 -2.97
N LEU A 132 -12.73 -17.70 -3.07
CA LEU A 132 -11.71 -18.72 -2.76
C LEU A 132 -11.81 -19.20 -1.31
N ARG A 133 -12.03 -18.30 -0.35
CA ARG A 133 -12.23 -18.67 1.05
C ARG A 133 -13.45 -19.58 1.22
N ALA A 134 -14.55 -19.29 0.53
CA ALA A 134 -15.77 -20.10 0.59
C ALA A 134 -15.52 -21.51 0.03
N GLU A 135 -14.82 -21.61 -1.09
CA GLU A 135 -14.43 -22.89 -1.70
C GLU A 135 -13.55 -23.72 -0.75
N LEU A 136 -12.48 -23.13 -0.21
CA LEU A 136 -11.60 -23.80 0.74
C LEU A 136 -12.33 -24.22 2.03
N SER A 137 -13.28 -23.41 2.51
CA SER A 137 -14.07 -23.74 3.69
C SER A 137 -15.03 -24.90 3.40
N GLY A 138 -15.67 -24.91 2.23
CA GLY A 138 -16.55 -26.00 1.81
C GLY A 138 -15.82 -27.34 1.66
N MET A 139 -14.57 -27.32 1.17
CA MET A 139 -13.72 -28.51 1.15
C MET A 139 -13.50 -29.09 2.56
N LEU A 140 -13.28 -28.24 3.56
CA LEU A 140 -13.04 -28.65 4.95
C LEU A 140 -14.32 -29.10 5.67
N GLU A 141 -15.48 -28.51 5.41
CA GLU A 141 -16.74 -28.91 6.07
C GLU A 141 -17.17 -30.33 5.70
N SER A 142 -16.72 -30.84 4.55
CA SER A 142 -17.11 -32.14 4.00
C SER A 142 -16.30 -33.35 4.52
N HIS A 143 -15.76 -33.26 5.74
CA HIS A 143 -14.87 -34.28 6.34
C HIS A 143 -15.44 -35.72 6.33
N HIS A 144 -14.90 -36.58 5.46
CA HIS A 144 -14.98 -38.04 5.56
C HIS A 144 -13.78 -38.57 6.36
N HIS A 145 -14.05 -39.41 7.37
CA HIS A 145 -13.06 -39.87 8.34
C HIS A 145 -12.68 -41.30 7.98
N GLY A 146 -11.48 -41.53 7.44
CA GLY A 146 -11.02 -42.90 7.19
C GLY A 146 -9.72 -42.98 6.39
N THR A 147 -9.77 -42.64 5.10
CA THR A 147 -8.63 -42.79 4.18
C THR A 147 -8.60 -41.71 3.11
N VAL A 148 -7.45 -41.55 2.44
CA VAL A 148 -7.28 -40.59 1.33
C VAL A 148 -8.18 -40.92 0.13
N GLY A 149 -8.56 -42.20 -0.05
CA GLY A 149 -9.45 -42.64 -1.13
C GLY A 149 -10.90 -42.16 -0.98
N GLU A 150 -11.29 -41.70 0.21
CA GLU A 150 -12.61 -41.13 0.51
C GLU A 150 -12.51 -39.63 0.81
N CYS A 151 -11.34 -39.02 0.57
CA CYS A 151 -11.09 -37.64 0.91
C CYS A 151 -11.71 -36.71 -0.14
N ARG A 152 -12.78 -36.03 0.24
CA ARG A 152 -13.44 -35.05 -0.62
C ARG A 152 -12.54 -33.89 -1.07
N VAL A 153 -11.49 -33.56 -0.31
CA VAL A 153 -10.49 -32.59 -0.76
C VAL A 153 -9.76 -33.09 -2.00
N VAL A 154 -9.40 -34.37 -2.03
CA VAL A 154 -8.73 -35.00 -3.19
C VAL A 154 -9.71 -35.12 -4.36
N GLU A 155 -10.96 -35.46 -4.10
CA GLU A 155 -12.03 -35.50 -5.10
C GLU A 155 -12.19 -34.14 -5.80
N VAL A 156 -12.45 -33.07 -5.06
CA VAL A 156 -12.68 -31.71 -5.62
C VAL A 156 -11.44 -31.19 -6.36
N LEU A 157 -10.23 -31.46 -5.87
CA LEU A 157 -9.00 -31.02 -6.54
C LEU A 157 -8.63 -31.87 -7.77
N SER A 158 -9.12 -33.11 -7.86
CA SER A 158 -8.89 -34.00 -9.01
C SER A 158 -9.93 -33.80 -10.13
N ASP A 159 -11.09 -33.23 -9.79
CA ASP A 159 -12.15 -32.88 -10.74
C ASP A 159 -11.83 -31.58 -11.48
N HIS A 160 -10.97 -31.71 -12.50
CA HIS A 160 -10.67 -30.61 -13.42
C HIS A 160 -11.88 -30.16 -14.29
N GLU A 161 -12.99 -30.91 -14.27
CA GLU A 161 -14.21 -30.61 -15.05
C GLU A 161 -15.04 -29.45 -14.45
N GLN A 162 -14.74 -29.01 -13.23
CA GLN A 162 -15.43 -27.88 -12.56
C GLN A 162 -14.62 -26.56 -12.61
N CYS A 163 -13.46 -26.57 -13.27
CA CYS A 163 -12.64 -25.38 -13.48
C CYS A 163 -13.23 -24.51 -14.61
N GLY A 164 -14.10 -23.56 -14.26
CA GLY A 164 -14.70 -22.58 -15.18
C GLY A 164 -13.76 -21.47 -15.64
N CYS A 165 -12.45 -21.73 -15.79
CA CYS A 165 -11.48 -20.77 -16.31
C CYS A 165 -10.75 -21.34 -17.54
N GLU A 166 -10.79 -20.60 -18.65
CA GLU A 166 -9.89 -20.84 -19.79
C GLU A 166 -8.44 -20.62 -19.33
N HIS A 167 -7.59 -21.62 -19.60
CA HIS A 167 -6.17 -21.66 -19.27
C HIS A 167 -5.30 -20.82 -20.21
#